data_AF-A0A182WZZ3-F1
#
_entry.id   AF-A0A182WZZ3-F1
#
_cell.length_a   1.000
_cell.length_b   1.000
_cell.length_c   1.000
_cell.angle_alpha   90.00
_cell.angle_beta   90.00
_cell.angle_gamma   90.00
#
_symmetry.space_group_name_H-M   'P 1'
#
loop_
_entity.id
_entity.type
_entity.pdbx_description
1 polymer ?
#
loop_
_entity_poly.entity_id
_entity_poly.type
_entity_poly.pdbx_seq_one_letter_code
_entity_poly.pdbx_strand_id
1 'polypeptide(L)' 'MEQSANSKVHLEKAQNFMRQYRDPESRELKKLSANQFMDVWSHYDRDGNGYIEGSELDGFLKEFVSSANATDISPE' A
#
# COMPACT_ATOMS: atom_id res chain seq x y z
N MET A 1 7.51 37.61 2.11
CA MET A 1 6.49 36.56 2.24
C MET A 1 7.03 35.33 1.55
N GLU A 2 7.60 34.43 2.35
CA GLU A 2 8.15 33.15 1.91
C GLU A 2 7.09 32.32 1.20
N GLN A 3 7.38 31.90 -0.03
CA GLN A 3 6.64 30.85 -0.70
C GLN A 3 7.28 29.52 -0.27
N SER A 4 6.71 28.94 0.78
CA SER A 4 7.17 27.67 1.36
C SER A 4 6.82 26.49 0.45
N ALA A 5 7.87 25.97 -0.19
CA ALA A 5 8.23 24.56 -0.26
C ALA A 5 7.17 23.51 -0.72
N ASN A 6 7.46 22.99 -1.92
CA ASN A 6 7.70 21.56 -2.13
C ASN A 6 6.52 20.57 -2.19
N SER A 7 5.57 20.79 -3.10
CA SER A 7 4.68 19.71 -3.56
C SER A 7 5.19 18.99 -4.82
N LYS A 8 6.48 19.17 -5.17
CA LYS A 8 7.18 18.36 -6.18
C LYS A 8 7.48 16.97 -5.60
N VAL A 9 6.44 16.19 -5.34
CA VAL A 9 6.55 14.74 -5.33
C VAL A 9 5.54 14.20 -6.34
N HIS A 10 5.81 14.55 -7.59
CA HIS A 10 5.31 13.84 -8.74
C HIS A 10 5.87 12.42 -8.67
N LEU A 11 5.18 11.54 -7.93
CA LEU A 11 5.55 10.15 -7.71
C LEU A 11 4.74 9.26 -8.66
N GLU A 12 4.91 9.48 -9.95
CA GLU A 12 4.77 8.41 -10.93
C GLU A 12 5.83 7.36 -10.61
N LYS A 13 5.43 6.30 -9.89
CA LYS A 13 5.91 4.91 -10.02
C LYS A 13 5.21 4.01 -8.99
N ALA A 14 4.19 3.31 -9.48
CA ALA A 14 3.45 2.19 -8.89
C ALA A 14 2.60 2.48 -7.61
N GLN A 15 1.28 2.43 -7.82
CA GLN A 15 0.19 2.57 -6.85
C GLN A 15 0.18 1.44 -5.81
N ASN A 16 1.17 1.37 -4.91
CA ASN A 16 1.10 0.42 -3.80
C ASN A 16 0.04 0.90 -2.79
N PHE A 17 -1.16 0.35 -2.86
CA PHE A 17 -2.33 0.76 -2.07
C PHE A 17 -2.08 0.60 -0.58
N MET A 18 -1.21 -0.34 -0.18
CA MET A 18 -0.85 -0.57 1.22
C MET A 18 0.00 0.55 1.83
N ARG A 19 0.66 1.40 1.03
CA ARG A 19 1.52 2.47 1.55
C ARG A 19 0.76 3.53 2.36
N GLN A 20 -0.51 3.76 2.04
CA GLN A 20 -1.33 4.73 2.77
C GLN A 20 -1.59 4.32 4.23
N TYR A 21 -1.40 3.03 4.55
CA TYR A 21 -1.58 2.47 5.89
C TYR A 21 -0.28 2.35 6.68
N ARG A 22 0.83 2.91 6.17
CA ARG A 22 2.08 2.96 6.92
C ARG A 22 2.11 4.13 7.89
N ASP A 23 2.94 3.98 8.90
CA ASP A 23 3.38 5.13 9.68
C ASP A 23 4.38 5.97 8.86
N PRO A 24 4.18 7.30 8.75
CA PRO A 24 5.07 8.15 7.95
C PRO A 24 6.47 8.28 8.55
N GLU A 25 6.64 8.05 9.86
CA GLU A 25 7.92 8.19 10.55
C GLU A 25 8.64 6.84 10.65
N SER A 26 7.97 5.79 11.16
CA SER A 26 8.60 4.47 11.32
C SER A 26 8.62 3.63 10.04
N ARG A 27 7.80 3.97 9.03
CA ARG A 27 7.57 3.20 7.80
C ARG A 27 7.03 1.78 8.02
N GLU A 28 6.58 1.48 9.23
CA GLU A 28 5.95 0.22 9.59
C GLU A 28 4.46 0.24 9.21
N LEU A 29 3.89 -0.94 8.97
CA LEU A 29 2.46 -1.08 8.73
C LEU A 29 1.69 -0.79 10.04
N LYS A 30 0.74 0.14 10.02
CA LYS A 30 -0.09 0.42 11.21
C LYS A 30 -1.03 -0.75 11.49
N LYS A 31 -1.41 -0.89 12.77
CA LYS A 31 -2.55 -1.75 13.13
C LYS A 31 -3.81 -1.21 12.44
N LEU A 32 -4.36 -2.00 11.53
CA LEU A 32 -5.61 -1.68 10.84
C LEU A 32 -6.80 -1.98 11.74
N SER A 33 -7.79 -1.10 11.74
CA SER A 33 -9.13 -1.46 12.22
C SER A 33 -9.78 -2.47 11.29
N ALA A 34 -10.81 -3.19 11.77
CA ALA A 34 -11.56 -4.13 10.94
C ALA A 34 -12.13 -3.47 9.66
N ASN A 35 -12.66 -2.25 9.76
CA ASN A 35 -13.18 -1.53 8.60
C ASN A 35 -12.08 -1.21 7.58
N GLN A 36 -10.93 -0.72 8.03
CA GLN A 36 -9.80 -0.45 7.14
C GLN A 36 -9.25 -1.72 6.48
N PHE A 37 -9.29 -2.84 7.21
CA PHE A 37 -8.94 -4.13 6.63
C PHE A 37 -9.94 -4.53 5.54
N MET A 38 -11.24 -4.29 5.72
CA MET A 38 -12.25 -4.54 4.68
C MET A 38 -12.08 -3.62 3.47
N ASP A 39 -11.71 -2.36 3.66
CA ASP A 39 -11.42 -1.44 2.54
C ASP A 39 -10.22 -1.93 1.71
N VAL A 40 -9.17 -2.40 2.39
CA VAL A 40 -8.04 -3.07 1.76
C VAL A 40 -8.49 -4.33 1.04
N TRP A 41 -9.27 -5.17 1.69
CA TRP A 41 -9.75 -6.42 1.11
C TRP A 41 -10.54 -6.20 -0.19
N SER A 42 -11.50 -5.28 -0.15
CA SER A 42 -12.32 -4.90 -1.31
C SER A 42 -11.53 -4.26 -2.45
N HIS A 43 -10.35 -3.69 -2.17
CA HIS A 43 -9.48 -3.17 -3.21
C HIS A 43 -8.83 -4.27 -4.05
N TYR A 44 -8.53 -5.43 -3.44
CA TYR A 44 -7.85 -6.54 -4.11
C TYR A 44 -8.80 -7.62 -4.61
N ASP A 45 -9.95 -7.82 -3.96
CA ASP A 45 -11.07 -8.62 -4.46
C ASP A 45 -11.73 -7.89 -5.64
N ARG A 46 -11.18 -8.08 -6.84
CA ARG A 46 -11.55 -7.33 -8.05
C ARG A 46 -12.83 -7.88 -8.67
N ASP A 47 -13.06 -9.17 -8.52
CA ASP A 47 -14.28 -9.81 -8.98
C ASP A 47 -15.45 -9.66 -7.99
N GLY A 48 -15.17 -9.27 -6.74
CA GLY A 48 -16.16 -8.99 -5.71
C GLY A 48 -16.81 -10.25 -5.16
N ASN A 49 -16.13 -11.40 -5.26
CA ASN A 49 -16.65 -12.69 -4.83
C ASN A 49 -16.49 -12.93 -3.31
N GLY A 50 -15.79 -12.03 -2.62
CA GLY A 50 -15.51 -12.06 -1.19
C GLY A 50 -14.18 -12.71 -0.82
N TYR A 51 -13.44 -13.23 -1.80
CA TYR A 51 -12.17 -13.93 -1.64
C TYR A 51 -11.10 -13.27 -2.52
N ILE A 52 -9.89 -13.18 -2.01
CA ILE A 52 -8.73 -12.75 -2.80
C ILE A 52 -8.02 -14.02 -3.27
N GLU A 53 -8.05 -14.31 -4.56
CA GLU A 53 -7.48 -15.55 -5.10
C GLU A 53 -6.72 -15.38 -6.42
N GLY A 54 -5.89 -16.37 -6.75
CA GLY A 54 -5.08 -16.39 -7.98
C GLY A 54 -4.28 -15.09 -8.17
N SER A 55 -4.53 -14.40 -9.28
CA SER A 55 -3.83 -13.15 -9.62
C SER A 55 -4.10 -11.99 -8.67
N GLU A 56 -5.22 -12.00 -7.96
CA GLU A 56 -5.56 -10.97 -6.96
C GLU A 56 -4.66 -11.13 -5.73
N LEU A 57 -4.47 -12.38 -5.30
CA LEU A 57 -3.58 -12.73 -4.20
C LEU A 57 -2.14 -12.36 -4.52
N ASP A 58 -1.68 -12.59 -5.75
CA ASP A 58 -0.34 -12.20 -6.19
C ASP A 58 -0.14 -10.67 -6.09
N GLY A 59 -1.12 -9.89 -6.53
CA GLY A 59 -1.11 -8.43 -6.44
C GLY A 59 -1.09 -7.93 -4.99
N PHE A 60 -1.96 -8.50 -4.15
CA PHE A 60 -2.02 -8.22 -2.73
C PHE A 60 -0.69 -8.50 -2.03
N LEU A 61 -0.13 -9.70 -2.19
CA LEU A 61 1.11 -10.11 -1.52
C LEU A 61 2.30 -9.28 -1.98
N LYS A 62 2.40 -8.96 -3.28
CA LYS A 62 3.47 -8.09 -3.80
C LYS A 62 3.47 -6.72 -3.10
N GLU A 63 2.29 -6.11 -3.00
CA GLU A 63 2.15 -4.80 -2.38
C GLU A 63 2.26 -4.84 -0.86
N PHE A 64 1.76 -5.90 -0.23
CA PHE A 64 1.84 -6.13 1.21
C PHE A 64 3.26 -6.47 1.70
N VAL A 65 4.03 -7.26 0.94
CA VAL A 65 5.42 -7.57 1.30
C VAL A 65 6.31 -6.35 1.11
N SER A 66 6.16 -5.64 -0.02
CA SER A 66 6.81 -4.33 -0.20
C SER A 66 6.40 -3.36 0.91
N SER A 67 5.11 -3.39 1.26
CA SER A 67 4.39 -2.93 2.47
C SER A 67 5.09 -3.04 3.83
N ALA A 68 5.29 -4.28 4.23
CA ALA A 68 5.62 -4.67 5.60
C ALA A 68 7.12 -4.83 5.82
N ASN A 69 7.88 -5.13 4.78
CA ASN A 69 9.32 -5.27 4.91
C ASN A 69 9.98 -3.88 4.79
N ALA A 70 10.69 -3.48 5.85
CA ALA A 70 11.54 -2.29 5.86
C ALA A 70 12.79 -2.45 4.97
N THR A 71 13.09 -3.68 4.52
CA THR A 71 14.11 -3.95 3.51
C THR A 71 13.48 -3.69 2.14
N ASP A 72 13.85 -2.57 1.52
CA ASP A 72 13.61 -2.25 0.11
C ASP A 72 13.98 -3.46 -0.75
N ILE A 73 12.99 -4.30 -1.09
CA ILE A 73 13.14 -5.33 -2.11
C ILE A 73 13.03 -4.61 -3.45
N SER A 74 14.04 -3.81 -3.75
CA SER A 74 14.27 -3.29 -5.09
C SER A 74 14.72 -4.47 -5.94
N PRO A 75 14.04 -4.81 -7.05
CA PRO A 75 14.62 -5.72 -8.02
C PRO A 75 15.86 -5.03 -8.61
N GLU A 76 17.01 -5.73 -8.57
CA GLU A 76 18.16 -5.43 -9.43
C GLU A 76 17.76 -5.43 -10.91
#